data_AF-C9W9F3-F1
#
_entry.id   AF-C9W9F3-F1
#
_cell.length_a   1.000
_cell.length_b   1.000
_cell.length_c   1.000
_cell.angle_alpha   90.00
_cell.angle_beta   90.00
_cell.angle_gamma   90.00
#
_symmetry.space_group_name_H-M   'P 1'
#
loop_
_entity.id
_entity.type
_entity.pdbx_description
1 polymer ?
#
loop_
_entity_poly.entity_id
_entity_poly.type
_entity_poly.pdbx_seq_one_letter_code
_entity_poly.pdbx_strand_id
1 'polypeptide(L)'
;ERILFYGKTDLPEDRVEYVQKSYRLLEDTLLDDFVAGPAMTIADFSCISTISSIMGVVALDKAEHPRIYGWIDRLKQLPYYEEANGGGGTDLAKFVLAKKEENAKA
;
A
#
# COMPACT_ATOMS: atom_id res chain seq x y z
N GLU A 1 0.89 13.04 -15.23
CA GLU A 1 -0.52 13.22 -14.77
C GLU A 1 -1.12 11.88 -14.34
N ARG A 2 -2.32 11.84 -13.74
CA ARG A 2 -2.81 10.71 -12.91
C ARG A 2 -3.74 9.76 -13.67
N ILE A 3 -3.62 8.45 -13.44
CA ILE A 3 -4.44 7.39 -14.08
C ILE A 3 -5.96 7.64 -13.89
N LEU A 4 -6.40 7.92 -12.65
CA LEU A 4 -7.83 7.98 -12.33
C LEU A 4 -8.59 9.16 -12.96
N PHE A 5 -7.91 10.28 -13.19
CA PHE A 5 -8.59 11.54 -13.56
C PHE A 5 -8.18 12.09 -14.93
N TYR A 6 -7.06 11.65 -15.50
CA TYR A 6 -6.47 12.25 -16.71
C TYR A 6 -6.17 11.22 -17.81
N GLY A 7 -6.79 10.04 -17.76
CA GLY A 7 -6.72 9.07 -18.86
C GLY A 7 -5.32 8.48 -19.12
N LYS A 8 -4.39 8.56 -18.16
CA LYS A 8 -3.05 7.97 -18.34
C LYS A 8 -3.09 6.45 -18.27
N THR A 9 -2.24 5.81 -19.07
CA THR A 9 -2.28 4.36 -19.37
C THR A 9 -1.10 3.62 -18.77
N ASP A 10 -0.14 4.34 -18.20
CA ASP A 10 1.12 3.85 -17.69
C ASP A 10 1.38 4.33 -16.25
N LEU A 11 2.27 3.60 -15.58
CA LEU A 11 2.86 3.99 -14.30
C LEU A 11 4.30 4.42 -14.60
N PRO A 12 4.59 5.72 -14.64
CA PRO A 12 5.94 6.20 -14.94
C PRO A 12 6.97 5.62 -13.96
N GLU A 13 8.15 5.27 -14.46
CA GLU A 13 9.21 4.61 -13.67
C GLU A 13 9.63 5.46 -12.46
N ASP A 14 9.71 6.78 -12.61
CA ASP A 14 10.03 7.71 -11.51
C ASP A 14 9.02 7.60 -10.35
N ARG A 15 7.74 7.35 -10.66
CA ARG A 15 6.68 7.17 -9.65
C ARG A 15 6.76 5.82 -8.98
N VAL A 16 7.06 4.77 -9.75
CA VAL A 16 7.30 3.43 -9.20
C VAL A 16 8.50 3.47 -8.26
N GLU A 17 9.61 4.08 -8.67
CA GLU A 17 10.81 4.22 -7.84
C GLU A 17 10.52 5.02 -6.56
N TYR A 18 9.70 6.07 -6.64
CA TYR A 18 9.31 6.86 -5.47
C TYR A 18 8.52 6.02 -4.45
N VAL A 19 7.61 5.15 -4.92
CA VAL A 19 6.89 4.22 -4.07
C VAL A 19 7.83 3.17 -3.48
N GLN A 20 8.73 2.59 -4.27
CA GLN A 20 9.72 1.63 -3.78
C GLN A 20 10.63 2.25 -2.69
N LYS A 21 11.02 3.52 -2.87
CA LYS A 21 11.76 4.27 -1.84
C LYS A 21 10.94 4.47 -0.58
N SER A 22 9.63 4.72 -0.69
CA SER A 22 8.74 4.85 0.46
C SER A 22 8.59 3.53 1.24
N TYR A 23 8.58 2.38 0.55
CA TYR A 23 8.59 1.08 1.21
C TYR A 23 9.86 0.87 2.02
N ARG A 24 11.04 1.16 1.45
CA ARG A 24 12.30 1.11 2.20
C ARG A 24 12.29 2.02 3.43
N LEU A 25 11.77 3.24 3.31
CA LEU A 25 11.66 4.15 4.44
C LEU A 25 10.74 3.62 5.55
N LEU A 26 9.60 3.02 5.20
CA LEU A 26 8.70 2.42 6.19
C LEU A 26 9.33 1.17 6.83
N GLU A 27 9.99 0.32 6.05
CA GLU A 27 10.71 -0.85 6.52
C GLU A 27 11.83 -0.50 7.51
N ASP A 28 12.54 0.61 7.28
CA ASP A 28 13.57 1.16 8.17
C ASP A 28 12.96 1.85 9.40
N THR A 29 11.74 2.38 9.30
CA THR A 29 11.01 3.03 10.40
C THR A 29 10.41 2.01 11.37
N LEU A 30 9.99 0.84 10.89
CA LEU A 30 9.42 -0.25 11.68
C LEU A 30 10.49 -0.98 12.52
N LEU A 31 11.07 -0.27 13.48
CA LEU A 31 12.04 -0.84 14.43
C LEU A 31 11.38 -1.66 15.54
N ASP A 32 10.10 -1.40 15.81
CA ASP A 32 9.25 -2.10 16.77
C ASP A 32 8.07 -2.81 16.07
N ASP A 33 7.15 -3.39 16.84
CA ASP A 33 5.96 -4.08 16.32
C ASP A 33 4.96 -3.15 15.59
N PHE A 34 5.01 -1.85 15.87
CA PHE A 34 4.14 -0.84 15.26
C PHE A 34 4.95 0.39 14.83
N VAL A 35 4.38 1.22 13.96
CA VAL A 35 5.13 2.30 13.28
C VAL A 35 5.68 3.37 14.22
N ALA A 36 5.14 3.47 15.44
CA ALA A 36 5.50 4.47 16.44
C ALA A 36 5.91 3.87 17.79
N GLY A 37 6.31 2.61 17.81
CA GLY A 37 6.79 1.92 19.01
C GLY A 37 6.16 0.55 19.23
N PRO A 38 6.21 0.01 20.46
CA PRO A 38 5.77 -1.36 20.75
C PRO A 38 4.25 -1.53 20.84
N ALA A 39 3.48 -0.44 20.86
CA ALA A 39 2.03 -0.47 20.95
C ALA A 39 1.39 0.20 19.72
N MET A 40 0.27 -0.36 19.27
CA MET A 40 -0.48 0.17 18.13
C MET A 40 -1.01 1.59 18.42
N THR A 41 -0.94 2.46 17.42
CA THR A 41 -1.45 3.81 17.47
C THR A 41 -2.25 4.15 16.20
N ILE A 42 -2.82 5.35 16.15
CA ILE A 42 -3.47 5.86 14.93
C ILE A 42 -2.49 6.03 13.75
N ALA A 43 -1.17 6.09 14.02
CA ALA A 43 -0.17 6.13 12.96
C ALA A 43 -0.19 4.83 12.14
N ASP A 44 -0.44 3.69 12.78
CA ASP A 44 -0.56 2.40 12.08
C ASP A 44 -1.76 2.40 11.14
N PHE A 45 -2.91 2.95 11.57
CA PHE A 45 -4.10 3.07 10.71
C PHE A 45 -3.85 3.99 9.51
N SER A 46 -3.12 5.09 9.71
CA SER A 46 -2.76 6.00 8.63
C SER A 46 -1.83 5.33 7.62
N CYS A 47 -0.81 4.61 8.08
CA CYS A 47 0.13 3.92 7.20
C CYS A 47 -0.53 2.73 6.49
N ILE A 48 -1.27 1.88 7.21
CA ILE A 48 -1.78 0.61 6.66
C ILE A 48 -2.85 0.81 5.60
N SER A 49 -3.67 1.86 5.71
CA SER A 49 -4.65 2.20 4.68
C SER A 49 -4.01 2.55 3.34
N THR A 50 -2.86 3.20 3.38
CA THR A 50 -2.08 3.51 2.17
C THR A 50 -1.35 2.27 1.67
N ILE A 51 -0.67 1.53 2.56
CA ILE A 51 0.12 0.35 2.17
C ILE A 51 -0.77 -0.76 1.60
N SER A 52 -1.90 -1.08 2.23
CA SER A 52 -2.83 -2.11 1.76
C SER A 52 -3.37 -1.82 0.35
N SER A 53 -3.48 -0.53 0.00
CA SER A 53 -3.92 -0.07 -1.32
C SER A 53 -2.79 -0.12 -2.35
N ILE A 54 -1.65 0.52 -2.04
CA ILE A 54 -0.59 0.72 -3.03
C ILE A 54 0.17 -0.57 -3.36
N MET A 55 0.26 -1.51 -2.41
CA MET A 55 0.98 -2.79 -2.62
C MET A 55 0.34 -3.68 -3.69
N GLY A 56 -0.94 -3.47 -4.02
CA GLY A 56 -1.63 -4.14 -5.12
C GLY A 56 -1.39 -3.50 -6.48
N VAL A 57 -0.79 -2.31 -6.54
CA VAL A 57 -0.49 -1.57 -7.77
C VAL A 57 1.01 -1.57 -8.06
N VAL A 58 1.82 -1.26 -7.05
CA VAL A 58 3.28 -1.37 -7.09
C VAL A 58 3.67 -2.51 -6.16
N ALA A 59 4.34 -3.52 -6.71
CA ALA A 59 4.68 -4.71 -5.95
C ALA A 59 5.57 -4.36 -4.74
N LEU A 60 5.13 -4.81 -3.56
CA LEU A 60 5.93 -4.83 -2.34
C LEU A 60 6.61 -6.20 -2.25
N ASP A 61 7.94 -6.25 -2.35
CA ASP A 61 8.66 -7.52 -2.25
C ASP A 61 8.79 -7.98 -0.80
N LYS A 62 8.43 -9.23 -0.50
CA LYS A 62 8.44 -9.78 0.86
C LYS A 62 9.85 -10.10 1.38
N ALA A 63 10.78 -10.47 0.52
CA ALA A 63 12.15 -10.76 0.91
C ALA A 63 12.89 -9.47 1.30
N GLU A 64 12.57 -8.36 0.62
CA GLU A 64 13.14 -7.04 0.91
C GLU A 64 12.45 -6.32 2.09
N HIS A 65 11.16 -6.59 2.34
CA HIS A 65 10.36 -5.85 3.33
C HIS A 65 9.71 -6.75 4.42
N PRO A 66 10.47 -7.62 5.09
CA PRO A 66 9.92 -8.56 6.07
C PRO A 66 9.21 -7.89 7.26
N ARG A 67 9.64 -6.70 7.70
CA ARG A 67 9.03 -6.01 8.84
C ARG A 67 7.67 -5.42 8.48
N ILE A 68 7.53 -4.85 7.28
CA ILE A 68 6.22 -4.41 6.76
C ILE A 68 5.26 -5.60 6.70
N TYR A 69 5.67 -6.75 6.16
CA TYR A 69 4.78 -7.92 6.11
C TYR A 69 4.38 -8.42 7.50
N GLY A 70 5.33 -8.50 8.45
CA GLY A 70 5.00 -8.84 9.84
C GLY A 70 4.02 -7.86 10.47
N TRP A 71 4.17 -6.56 10.21
CA TRP A 71 3.27 -5.52 10.66
C TRP A 71 1.87 -5.59 10.04
N ILE A 72 1.78 -5.84 8.73
CA ILE A 72 0.49 -6.11 8.07
C ILE A 72 -0.20 -7.32 8.71
N ASP A 73 0.54 -8.42 8.95
CA ASP A 73 -0.03 -9.64 9.53
C ASP A 73 -0.55 -9.41 10.95
N ARG A 74 0.12 -8.58 11.77
CA ARG A 74 -0.39 -8.15 13.08
C ARG A 74 -1.70 -7.36 12.94
N LEU A 75 -1.74 -6.38 12.04
CA LEU A 75 -2.93 -5.53 11.86
C LEU A 75 -4.13 -6.30 11.30
N LYS A 76 -3.89 -7.32 10.47
CA LYS A 76 -4.93 -8.24 9.97
C LYS A 76 -5.61 -9.06 11.07
N GLN A 77 -5.00 -9.20 12.24
CA GLN A 77 -5.62 -9.89 13.38
C GLN A 77 -6.68 -9.03 14.08
N LEU A 78 -6.79 -7.73 13.78
CA LEU A 78 -7.83 -6.88 14.34
C LEU A 78 -9.19 -7.34 13.81
N PRO A 79 -10.21 -7.49 14.68
CA PRO A 79 -11.51 -8.05 14.31
C PRO A 79 -12.26 -7.22 13.26
N TYR A 80 -11.92 -5.94 13.11
CA TYR A 80 -12.52 -5.01 12.16
C TYR A 80 -11.64 -4.72 10.93
N TYR A 81 -10.46 -5.34 10.80
CA TYR A 81 -9.48 -4.94 9.78
C TYR A 81 -10.04 -5.05 8.35
N GLU A 82 -10.65 -6.18 8.01
CA GLU A 82 -11.13 -6.42 6.65
C GLU A 82 -12.30 -5.50 6.28
N GLU A 83 -13.24 -5.28 7.21
CA GLU A 83 -14.38 -4.38 7.01
C GLU A 83 -13.93 -2.92 6.90
N ALA A 84 -13.08 -2.46 7.83
CA ALA A 84 -12.69 -1.06 7.91
C ALA A 84 -11.59 -0.67 6.90
N ASN A 85 -10.78 -1.62 6.42
CA ASN A 85 -9.59 -1.33 5.62
C ASN A 85 -9.29 -2.37 4.52
N GLY A 86 -9.13 -3.64 4.88
CA GLY A 86 -8.58 -4.67 3.99
C GLY A 86 -9.33 -4.81 2.66
N GLY A 87 -10.66 -4.84 2.71
CA GLY A 87 -11.51 -4.87 1.52
C GLY A 87 -11.35 -3.62 0.66
N GLY A 88 -11.52 -2.44 1.26
CA GLY A 88 -11.42 -1.16 0.54
C GLY A 88 -10.06 -0.91 -0.10
N GLY A 89 -8.96 -1.23 0.59
CA GLY A 89 -7.61 -1.09 0.03
C GLY A 89 -7.37 -2.01 -1.16
N THR A 90 -7.80 -3.27 -1.03
CA THR A 90 -7.73 -4.24 -2.13
C THR A 90 -8.55 -3.80 -3.34
N ASP A 91 -9.76 -3.29 -3.11
CA ASP A 91 -10.64 -2.85 -4.20
C ASP A 91 -10.14 -1.56 -4.86
N LEU A 92 -9.50 -0.66 -4.12
CA LEU A 92 -8.85 0.52 -4.71
C LEU A 92 -7.70 0.11 -5.65
N ALA A 93 -6.89 -0.87 -5.27
CA ALA A 93 -5.82 -1.39 -6.14
C ALA A 93 -6.38 -1.94 -7.45
N LYS A 94 -7.42 -2.80 -7.36
CA LYS A 94 -8.13 -3.33 -8.54
C LYS A 94 -8.70 -2.21 -9.40
N PHE A 95 -9.31 -1.21 -8.78
CA PHE A 95 -9.91 -0.08 -9.49
C PHE A 95 -8.87 0.73 -10.27
N VAL A 96 -7.71 1.01 -9.67
CA VAL A 96 -6.60 1.71 -10.35
C VAL A 96 -6.11 0.93 -11.57
N LEU A 97 -5.90 -0.39 -11.43
CA LEU A 97 -5.44 -1.24 -12.53
C LEU A 97 -6.50 -1.36 -13.63
N ALA A 98 -7.77 -1.55 -13.27
CA ALA A 98 -8.87 -1.59 -14.23
C ALA A 98 -8.99 -0.27 -15.01
N LYS A 99 -8.87 0.88 -14.32
CA LYS A 99 -8.88 2.19 -14.99
C LYS A 99 -7.68 2.40 -15.91
N LYS A 100 -6.49 1.92 -15.51
CA LYS A 100 -5.30 1.94 -16.37
C LYS A 100 -5.54 1.17 -17.68
N GLU A 101 -6.17 0.00 -17.62
CA GLU A 101 -6.52 -0.81 -18.79
C GLU A 101 -7.62 -0.17 -19.64
N GLU A 102 -8.65 0.40 -19.01
CA GLU A 102 -9.72 1.13 -19.70
C GLU A 102 -9.16 2.31 -20.49
N ASN A 103 -8.31 3.12 -19.85
CA ASN A 103 -7.65 4.25 -20.50
C ASN A 103 -6.79 3.83 -21.70
N ALA A 104 -6.21 2.63 -21.69
CA ALA A 104 -5.39 2.12 -22.78
C ALA A 104 -6.20 1.65 -24.00
N LYS A 105 -7.52 1.50 -23.84
CA LYS A 105 -8.46 1.09 -24.89
C LYS A 105 -9.21 2.27 -25.51
N ALA A 106 -9.18 3.44 -24.87
CA ALA A 106 -9.80 4.68 -25.34
C ALA A 106 -8.89 5.42 -26.32
#